data_AF-A0A3S1DNR0-F1
#
_entry.id   AF-A0A3S1DNR0-F1
#
_cell.length_a   1.000
_cell.length_b   1.000
_cell.length_c   1.000
_cell.angle_alpha   90.00
_cell.angle_beta   90.00
_cell.angle_gamma   90.00
#
_symmetry.space_group_name_H-M   'P 1'
#
loop_
_entity.id
_entity.type
_entity.pdbx_description
1 polymer ?
#
loop_
_entity_poly.entity_id
_entity_poly.type
_entity_poly.pdbx_seq_one_letter_code
_entity_poly.pdbx_strand_id
1 'polypeptide(L)' 'VVARLRADANIQPGTSTPLAFNLTKAVFFDPATENRIL' A
#
# COMPACT_ATOMS: atom_id res chain seq x y z
N VAL A 1 -3.44 7.67 -0.66
CA VAL A 1 -2.56 6.57 -0.18
C VAL A 1 -1.17 7.14 0.04
N VAL A 2 -0.44 6.66 1.06
CA VAL A 2 0.97 7.02 1.29
C VAL A 2 1.79 5.72 1.30
N ALA A 3 2.93 5.71 0.62
CA ALA A 3 3.87 4.59 0.63
C ALA A 3 5.25 5.10 1.05
N ARG A 4 5.93 4.36 1.93
CA ARG A 4 7.33 4.64 2.28
C ARG A 4 8.23 3.86 1.36
N LEU A 5 9.09 4.56 0.63
CA LEU A 5 10.08 3.97 -0.27
C LEU A 5 11.43 3.88 0.42
N ARG A 6 12.32 3.05 -0.15
CA ARG A 6 13.74 3.11 0.20
C ARG A 6 14.32 4.46 -0.26
N ALA A 7 15.35 4.93 0.44
CA ALA A 7 16.00 6.19 0.10
C ALA A 7 16.68 6.18 -1.28
N ASP A 8 17.01 5.01 -1.81
CA ASP A 8 17.64 4.81 -3.12
C ASP A 8 16.62 4.60 -4.26
N ALA A 9 15.32 4.69 -3.98
CA ALA A 9 14.29 4.53 -5.00
C ALA A 9 14.37 5.69 -6.01
N ASN A 10 14.59 5.36 -7.28
CA ASN A 10 14.61 6.35 -8.35
C ASN A 10 13.18 6.68 -8.81
N ILE A 11 12.59 7.71 -8.19
CA ILE A 11 11.22 8.17 -8.48
C ILE A 11 11.23 9.69 -8.70
N GLN A 12 10.48 10.14 -9.70
CA GLN A 12 10.30 11.56 -9.99
C GLN A 12 8.80 11.94 -9.94
N PRO A 13 8.46 13.17 -9.52
CA PRO A 13 7.08 13.64 -9.57
C PRO A 13 6.45 13.50 -10.96
N GLY A 14 5.19 13.08 -11.01
CA GLY A 14 4.47 12.90 -12.28
C GLY A 14 4.82 11.62 -13.05
N THR A 15 5.74 10.79 -12.56
CA THR A 15 6.07 9.51 -13.19
C THR A 15 5.24 8.36 -12.62
N SER A 16 4.90 7.39 -13.46
CA SER A 16 4.32 6.13 -13.01
C SER A 16 5.43 5.21 -12.53
N THR A 17 5.30 4.67 -11.31
CA THR A 17 6.26 3.74 -10.72
C THR A 17 5.51 2.55 -10.13
N PRO A 18 5.89 1.30 -10.43
CA PRO A 18 5.24 0.13 -9.85
C PRO A 18 5.55 0.00 -8.35
N LEU A 19 4.53 -0.32 -7.55
CA LEU A 19 4.68 -0.61 -6.11
C LEU A 19 4.37 -2.08 -5.85
N ALA A 20 5.30 -2.77 -5.18
CA ALA A 20 5.08 -4.13 -4.70
C ALA A 20 4.55 -4.08 -3.26
N PHE A 21 3.47 -4.83 -3.00
CA PHE A 21 2.88 -4.95 -1.67
C PHE A 21 3.09 -6.35 -1.11
N ASN A 22 3.48 -6.43 0.16
CA ASN A 22 3.45 -7.70 0.88
C ASN A 22 2.01 -8.02 1.28
N LEU A 23 1.38 -8.92 0.53
CA LEU A 23 -0.01 -9.31 0.74
C LEU A 23 -0.22 -10.12 2.02
N THR A 24 0.81 -10.71 2.61
CA THR A 24 0.68 -11.40 3.92
C THR A 24 0.41 -10.42 5.06
N LYS A 25 0.61 -9.12 4.84
CA LYS A 25 0.29 -8.05 5.79
C LYS A 25 -0.98 -7.28 5.43
N ALA A 26 -1.68 -7.68 4.37
CA ALA A 26 -2.95 -7.07 4.03
C ALA A 26 -3.97 -7.36 5.14
N VAL A 27 -4.84 -6.38 5.39
CA VAL A 27 -5.95 -6.51 6.34
C VAL A 27 -7.21 -6.06 5.64
N PHE A 28 -8.26 -6.85 5.79
CA PHE A 28 -9.56 -6.55 5.20
C PHE A 28 -10.55 -6.18 6.29
N PHE A 29 -11.45 -5.26 5.97
CA PHE A 29 -12.50 -4.79 6.87
C PHE A 29 -13.87 -4.88 6.19
N ASP A 30 -14.90 -5.21 6.96
CA ASP A 30 -16.29 -5.08 6.53
C ASP A 30 -16.68 -3.59 6.52
N PRO A 31 -17.08 -3.00 5.39
CA PRO A 31 -17.43 -1.59 5.31
C PRO A 31 -18.68 -1.20 6.11
N ALA A 32 -19.57 -2.13 6.45
CA ALA A 32 -20.79 -1.83 7.20
C ALA A 32 -20.55 -1.77 8.71
N THR A 33 -19.58 -2.56 9.22
CA THR A 33 -19.35 -2.75 10.66
C THR A 33 -17.95 -2.37 11.13
N GLU A 34 -17.05 -2.06 10.20
CA GLU A 34 -15.62 -1.77 10.42
C GLU A 34 -14.84 -2.93 11.05
N ASN A 35 -15.44 -4.11 11.15
CA ASN A 35 -14.80 -5.28 11.71
C ASN A 35 -13.71 -5.82 10.78
N ARG A 36 -12.60 -6.26 11.37
CA ARG A 36 -11.52 -6.95 10.65
C ARG A 36 -11.95 -8.36 10.25
N ILE A 37 -11.88 -8.70 8.97
CA ILE A 37 -12.37 -9.99 8.43
C ILE A 37 -11.26 -10.96 8.01
N LEU A 38 -10.05 -10.47 7.70
CA LEU A 38 -8.87 -11.28 7.32
C LEU A 38 -7.60 -10.58 7.82
#